data_AF-A0A832LZ57-F1
#
_entry.id   AF-A0A832LZ57-F1
#
_cell.length_a   1.000
_cell.length_b   1.000
_cell.length_c   1.000
_cell.angle_alpha   90.00
_cell.angle_beta   90.00
_cell.angle_gamma   90.00
#
_symmetry.space_group_name_H-M   'P 1'
#
loop_
_entity.id
_entity.type
_entity.pdbx_description
1 polymer ?
#
loop_
_entity_poly.entity_id
_entity_poly.type
_entity_poly.pdbx_seq_one_letter_code
_entity_poly.pdbx_strand_id
1 'polypeptide(L)'
;IPKEQGISILEPGQITFCVMARNFTNEPNRLIASSIGIALPSDESHYGYISEHHPFGESEKIAGDYAEDLAATMLATTLGVEFDPETAWNERENVYKQSGKIFKTFNNTQSAEGDKNGLWTTVISCAVFLP
;
A
#
# COMPACT_ATOMS: atom_id res chain seq x y z
N ILE A 1 1.66 11.59 9.67
CA ILE A 1 2.83 12.15 10.39
C ILE A 1 4.13 11.69 9.73
N PRO A 2 5.25 12.42 9.83
CA PRO A 2 6.56 11.93 9.38
C PRO A 2 6.99 10.65 10.12
N LYS A 3 7.74 9.78 9.44
CA LYS A 3 8.17 8.47 9.98
C LYS A 3 8.95 8.61 11.29
N GLU A 4 9.88 9.55 11.35
CA GLU A 4 10.78 9.76 12.48
C GLU A 4 9.99 10.15 13.74
N GLN A 5 8.95 10.97 13.57
CA GLN A 5 8.05 11.35 14.67
C GLN A 5 7.20 10.15 15.11
N GLY A 6 6.69 9.35 14.18
CA GLY A 6 5.93 8.15 14.53
C GLY A 6 6.75 7.11 15.31
N ILE A 7 8.02 6.94 14.95
CA ILE A 7 8.93 6.05 15.69
C ILE A 7 9.18 6.57 17.11
N SER A 8 9.30 7.88 17.29
CA SER A 8 9.58 8.48 18.61
C SER A 8 8.48 8.30 19.66
N ILE A 9 7.25 7.98 19.22
CA ILE A 9 6.10 7.72 20.12
C ILE A 9 5.81 6.23 20.33
N LEU A 10 6.66 5.35 19.78
CA LEU A 10 6.61 3.91 20.02
C LEU A 10 7.63 3.50 21.07
N GLU A 11 7.25 2.57 21.93
CA GLU A 11 8.14 1.99 22.94
C GLU A 11 8.59 0.57 22.54
N PRO A 12 9.85 0.18 22.79
CA PRO A 12 10.30 -1.18 22.57
C PRO A 12 9.44 -2.21 23.31
N GLY A 13 8.89 -3.18 22.58
CA GLY A 13 8.00 -4.22 23.11
C GLY A 13 6.52 -3.85 23.16
N GLN A 14 6.15 -2.64 22.74
CA GLN A 14 4.75 -2.21 22.63
C GLN A 14 3.98 -3.06 21.61
N ILE A 15 2.73 -3.38 21.97
CA ILE A 15 1.77 -4.00 21.05
C ILE A 15 1.05 -2.88 20.29
N THR A 16 1.13 -2.93 18.96
CA THR A 16 0.50 -1.97 18.05
C THR A 16 -0.33 -2.70 17.01
N PHE A 17 -1.43 -2.10 16.58
CA PHE A 17 -2.12 -2.57 15.38
C PHE A 17 -1.31 -2.18 14.15
N CYS A 18 -1.25 -3.05 13.16
CA CYS A 18 -0.64 -2.75 11.87
C CYS A 18 -1.28 -3.57 10.75
N VAL A 19 -1.22 -3.01 9.54
CA VAL A 19 -1.38 -3.76 8.28
C VAL A 19 0.01 -3.89 7.66
N MET A 20 0.41 -5.10 7.26
CA MET A 20 1.78 -5.40 6.88
C MET A 20 1.83 -6.28 5.65
N ALA A 21 2.40 -5.74 4.57
CA ALA A 21 2.85 -6.53 3.44
C ALA A 21 4.28 -7.01 3.70
N ARG A 22 4.52 -8.31 3.51
CA ARG A 22 5.86 -8.91 3.63
C ARG A 22 6.08 -9.87 2.47
N ASN A 23 7.22 -9.73 1.80
CA ASN A 23 7.69 -10.71 0.83
C ASN A 23 9.15 -11.09 1.08
N PHE A 24 9.53 -12.30 0.68
CA PHE A 24 10.87 -12.83 0.90
C PHE A 24 11.28 -13.80 -0.21
N THR A 25 12.58 -13.86 -0.48
CA THR A 25 13.16 -14.81 -1.44
C THR A 25 14.60 -15.14 -1.07
N ASN A 26 15.04 -16.35 -1.41
CA ASN A 26 16.45 -16.75 -1.45
C ASN A 26 16.88 -17.11 -2.88
N GLU A 27 16.04 -16.84 -3.89
CA GLU A 27 16.36 -17.04 -5.29
C GLU A 27 17.21 -15.86 -5.79
N PRO A 28 18.46 -16.09 -6.25
CA PRO A 28 19.31 -15.02 -6.77
C PRO A 28 18.62 -14.22 -7.89
N ASN A 29 18.70 -12.88 -7.80
CA ASN A 29 18.12 -11.93 -8.76
C ASN A 29 16.58 -11.94 -8.86
N ARG A 30 15.87 -12.70 -8.02
CA ARG A 30 14.41 -12.66 -7.98
C ARG A 30 13.97 -11.30 -7.46
N LEU A 31 13.32 -10.50 -8.30
CA LEU A 31 12.72 -9.25 -7.86
C LEU A 31 11.49 -9.55 -6.98
N ILE A 32 11.48 -8.99 -5.77
CA ILE A 32 10.38 -9.04 -4.82
C ILE A 32 9.96 -7.62 -4.46
N ALA A 33 8.67 -7.42 -4.18
CA ALA A 33 8.17 -6.19 -3.59
C ALA A 33 7.17 -6.47 -2.46
N SER A 34 7.02 -5.49 -1.58
CA SER A 34 5.94 -5.36 -0.61
C SER A 34 5.39 -3.95 -0.69
N SER A 35 4.08 -3.78 -0.68
CA SER A 35 3.42 -2.49 -0.83
C SER A 35 2.21 -2.40 0.09
N ILE A 36 2.03 -1.21 0.68
CA ILE A 36 0.82 -0.81 1.37
C ILE A 36 0.21 0.37 0.62
N GLY A 37 -1.05 0.26 0.21
CA GLY A 37 -1.83 1.34 -0.37
C GLY A 37 -2.78 1.94 0.67
N ILE A 38 -3.01 3.25 0.59
CA ILE A 38 -3.90 3.99 1.48
C ILE A 38 -4.82 4.89 0.66
N ALA A 39 -6.11 4.88 0.99
CA ALA A 39 -7.10 5.81 0.44
C ALA A 39 -7.87 6.49 1.56
N LEU A 40 -7.98 7.82 1.49
CA LEU A 40 -8.66 8.66 2.47
C LEU A 40 -9.89 9.32 1.83
N PRO A 41 -11.06 9.25 2.48
CA PRO A 41 -12.26 9.93 2.00
C PRO A 41 -12.15 11.45 2.17
N SER A 42 -12.90 12.20 1.37
CA SER A 42 -13.06 13.65 1.53
C SER A 42 -13.95 14.03 2.72
N ASP A 43 -14.85 13.13 3.10
CA ASP A 43 -15.69 13.28 4.28
C ASP A 43 -15.04 12.57 5.47
N GLU A 44 -14.58 13.35 6.46
CA GLU A 44 -13.93 12.85 7.67
C GLU A 44 -14.85 11.99 8.56
N SER A 45 -16.16 11.95 8.30
CA SER A 45 -17.08 11.03 8.99
C SER A 45 -16.98 9.58 8.50
N HIS A 46 -16.29 9.33 7.37
CA HIS A 46 -16.06 8.00 6.82
C HIS A 46 -14.65 7.50 7.14
N TYR A 47 -14.50 6.18 7.23
CA TYR A 47 -13.18 5.56 7.39
C TYR A 47 -12.43 5.51 6.04
N GLY A 48 -11.09 5.50 6.12
CA GLY A 48 -10.23 5.22 4.97
C GLY A 48 -10.01 3.73 4.73
N TYR A 49 -9.39 3.39 3.61
CA TYR A 49 -9.03 2.01 3.27
C TYR A 49 -7.52 1.83 3.22
N ILE A 50 -7.07 0.65 3.64
CA ILE A 50 -5.69 0.20 3.55
C ILE A 50 -5.69 -1.12 2.77
N SER A 51 -4.76 -1.26 1.84
CA SER A 51 -4.53 -2.48 1.06
C SER A 51 -3.09 -2.95 1.23
N GLU A 52 -2.86 -4.24 0.97
CA GLU A 52 -1.54 -4.84 0.96
C GLU A 52 -1.30 -5.60 -0.35
N HIS A 53 -0.06 -5.57 -0.84
CA HIS A 53 0.37 -6.31 -2.03
C HIS A 53 1.81 -6.81 -1.85
N HIS A 54 2.09 -8.04 -2.24
CA HIS A 54 3.39 -8.68 -2.00
C HIS A 54 3.83 -9.53 -3.21
N PRO A 55 4.14 -8.90 -4.37
CA PRO A 55 4.36 -9.58 -5.63
C PRO A 55 5.82 -10.01 -5.84
N PHE A 56 5.99 -10.85 -6.86
CA PHE A 56 7.28 -11.18 -7.45
C PHE A 56 7.33 -10.66 -8.89
N GLY A 57 8.50 -10.20 -9.34
CA GLY A 57 8.71 -9.74 -10.71
C GLY A 57 8.09 -8.38 -11.04
N GLU A 58 7.47 -7.72 -10.07
CA GLU A 58 6.96 -6.35 -10.22
C GLU A 58 7.99 -5.33 -9.70
N SER A 59 8.14 -4.22 -10.41
CA SER A 59 8.92 -3.08 -9.92
C SER A 59 8.21 -2.39 -8.76
N GLU A 60 8.96 -1.62 -7.97
CA GLU A 60 8.42 -0.79 -6.89
C GLU A 60 7.24 0.07 -7.35
N LYS A 61 7.34 0.67 -8.53
CA LYS A 61 6.27 1.51 -9.08
C LYS A 61 5.01 0.71 -9.38
N ILE A 62 5.13 -0.45 -10.04
CA ILE A 62 3.96 -1.27 -10.39
C ILE A 62 3.28 -1.79 -9.12
N ALA A 63 4.07 -2.32 -8.18
CA ALA A 63 3.53 -2.83 -6.92
C ALA A 63 2.89 -1.72 -6.06
N GLY A 64 3.46 -0.51 -6.10
CA GLY A 64 2.93 0.69 -5.44
C GLY A 64 1.61 1.15 -6.03
N ASP A 65 1.58 1.38 -7.35
CA ASP A 65 0.39 1.82 -8.08
C ASP A 65 -0.77 0.81 -7.90
N TYR A 66 -0.46 -0.50 -7.93
CA TYR A 66 -1.46 -1.55 -7.72
C TYR A 66 -2.06 -1.52 -6.32
N ALA A 67 -1.25 -1.42 -5.27
CA ALA A 67 -1.77 -1.35 -3.91
C ALA A 67 -2.58 -0.07 -3.70
N GLU A 68 -2.09 1.07 -4.19
CA GLU A 68 -2.81 2.35 -4.10
C GLU A 68 -4.19 2.29 -4.77
N ASP A 69 -4.25 1.74 -5.99
CA ASP A 69 -5.52 1.51 -6.69
C ASP A 69 -6.45 0.63 -5.90
N LEU A 70 -5.93 -0.50 -5.40
CA LEU A 70 -6.73 -1.44 -4.63
C LEU A 70 -7.37 -0.75 -3.41
N ALA A 71 -6.64 0.11 -2.70
CA ALA A 71 -7.20 0.88 -1.60
C ALA A 71 -8.27 1.88 -2.08
N ALA A 72 -8.02 2.59 -3.20
CA ALA A 72 -8.94 3.56 -3.77
C ALA A 72 -10.24 2.90 -4.27
N THR A 73 -10.13 1.79 -5.00
CA THR A 73 -11.22 0.94 -5.46
C THR A 73 -12.07 0.47 -4.30
N MET A 74 -11.47 -0.09 -3.25
CA MET A 74 -12.20 -0.58 -2.08
C MET A 74 -12.95 0.56 -1.38
N LEU A 75 -12.33 1.73 -1.22
CA LEU A 75 -13.00 2.91 -0.66
C LEU A 75 -14.17 3.38 -1.56
N ALA A 76 -13.92 3.50 -2.87
CA ALA A 76 -14.89 3.93 -3.86
C ALA A 76 -16.16 3.06 -3.84
N THR A 77 -16.00 1.74 -3.76
CA THR A 77 -17.12 0.79 -3.63
C THR A 77 -17.92 1.04 -2.35
N THR A 78 -17.28 1.30 -1.21
CA THR A 78 -18.01 1.61 0.04
C THR A 78 -18.77 2.94 -0.01
N LEU A 79 -18.28 3.89 -0.80
CA LEU A 79 -18.89 5.21 -0.98
C LEU A 79 -19.92 5.24 -2.13
N GLY A 80 -20.21 4.10 -2.77
CA GLY A 80 -21.16 4.01 -3.87
C GLY A 80 -20.74 4.79 -5.11
N VAL A 81 -19.45 4.78 -5.44
CA VAL A 81 -18.95 5.27 -6.74
C VAL A 81 -19.06 4.14 -7.75
N GLU A 82 -19.81 4.35 -8.83
CA GLU A 82 -19.88 3.40 -9.93
C GLU A 82 -18.64 3.55 -10.83
N PHE A 83 -17.98 2.43 -11.12
CA PHE A 83 -16.89 2.36 -12.08
C PHE A 83 -16.85 0.97 -12.72
N ASP A 84 -16.28 0.88 -13.91
CA ASP A 84 -16.00 -0.40 -14.56
C ASP A 84 -14.71 -0.99 -13.99
N PRO A 85 -14.72 -2.18 -13.36
CA PRO A 85 -13.50 -2.80 -12.85
C PRO A 85 -12.53 -3.18 -13.97
N GLU A 86 -12.99 -3.31 -15.22
CA GLU A 86 -12.16 -3.70 -16.36
C GLU A 86 -11.42 -2.52 -17.02
N THR A 87 -11.72 -1.26 -16.64
CA THR A 87 -11.00 -0.11 -17.21
C THR A 87 -9.56 -0.03 -16.74
N ALA A 88 -8.71 0.63 -17.53
CA ALA A 88 -7.30 0.81 -17.18
C ALA A 88 -7.14 1.61 -15.87
N TRP A 89 -6.08 1.31 -15.11
CA TRP A 89 -5.75 1.99 -13.85
C TRP A 89 -5.83 3.52 -13.93
N ASN A 90 -5.18 4.12 -14.94
CA ASN A 90 -5.19 5.58 -15.15
C ASN A 90 -6.60 6.15 -15.30
N GLU A 91 -7.52 5.38 -15.88
CA GLU A 91 -8.90 5.81 -16.10
C GLU A 91 -9.71 5.68 -14.80
N ARG A 92 -9.54 4.57 -14.06
CA ARG A 92 -10.15 4.39 -12.73
C ARG A 92 -9.70 5.46 -11.74
N GLU A 93 -8.39 5.74 -11.67
CA GLU A 93 -7.83 6.76 -10.79
C GLU A 93 -8.45 8.15 -11.07
N ASN A 94 -8.63 8.49 -12.35
CA ASN A 94 -9.29 9.73 -12.74
C ASN A 94 -10.76 9.78 -12.33
N VAL A 95 -11.52 8.67 -12.46
CA VAL A 95 -12.91 8.58 -12.00
C VAL A 95 -13.00 8.85 -10.49
N TYR A 96 -12.11 8.24 -9.71
CA TYR A 96 -12.08 8.40 -8.26
C TYR A 96 -11.78 9.85 -7.85
N LYS A 97 -10.76 10.47 -8.47
CA LYS A 97 -10.39 11.87 -8.22
C LYS A 97 -11.51 12.84 -8.63
N GLN A 98 -12.18 12.58 -9.76
CA GLN A 98 -13.29 13.42 -10.24
C GLN A 98 -14.58 13.25 -9.43
N SER A 99 -14.78 12.10 -8.77
CA SER A 99 -15.95 11.87 -7.92
C SER A 99 -16.06 12.85 -6.75
N GLY A 100 -14.94 13.48 -6.35
CA GLY A 100 -14.83 14.34 -5.18
C GLY A 100 -14.95 13.59 -3.84
N LYS A 101 -15.17 12.27 -3.86
CA LYS A 101 -15.37 11.45 -2.65
C LYS A 101 -14.06 10.96 -2.02
N ILE A 102 -12.98 10.88 -2.79
CA ILE A 102 -11.65 10.50 -2.31
C ILE A 102 -10.79 11.75 -2.25
N PHE A 103 -10.25 12.03 -1.07
CA PHE A 103 -9.39 13.18 -0.81
C PHE A 103 -7.97 12.94 -1.28
N LYS A 104 -7.44 11.76 -0.93
CA LYS A 104 -6.03 11.45 -1.11
C LYS A 104 -5.80 9.95 -1.16
N THR A 105 -4.94 9.56 -2.09
CA THR A 105 -4.36 8.21 -2.17
C THR A 105 -2.84 8.33 -2.11
N PHE A 106 -2.18 7.30 -1.58
CA PHE A 106 -0.74 7.15 -1.62
C PHE A 106 -0.36 5.71 -1.25
N ASN A 107 0.88 5.32 -1.57
CA ASN A 107 1.44 4.04 -1.17
C ASN A 107 2.79 4.17 -0.44
N ASN A 108 3.19 3.08 0.21
CA ASN A 108 4.54 2.88 0.72
C ASN A 108 5.04 1.50 0.27
N THR A 109 6.04 1.49 -0.61
CA THR A 109 6.50 0.29 -1.30
C THR A 109 7.99 0.09 -1.11
N GLN A 110 8.40 -1.16 -0.89
CA GLN A 110 9.80 -1.57 -0.88
C GLN A 110 9.99 -2.70 -1.86
N SER A 111 10.98 -2.57 -2.75
CA SER A 111 11.43 -3.66 -3.62
C SER A 111 12.89 -4.04 -3.36
N ALA A 112 13.26 -5.27 -3.72
CA ALA A 112 14.64 -5.74 -3.70
C ALA A 112 14.83 -6.91 -4.66
N GLU A 113 16.05 -7.09 -5.17
CA GLU A 113 16.45 -8.32 -5.84
C GLU A 113 17.01 -9.31 -4.81
N GLY A 114 16.71 -10.61 -4.99
CA GLY A 114 17.28 -11.67 -4.17
C GLY A 114 18.81 -11.67 -4.22
N ASP A 115 19.45 -11.86 -3.06
CA ASP A 115 20.91 -11.82 -2.96
C ASP A 115 21.57 -12.85 -3.89
N LYS A 116 22.64 -12.42 -4.56
CA LYS A 116 23.34 -13.23 -5.57
C LYS A 116 23.93 -14.54 -5.03
N ASN A 117 24.16 -14.64 -3.73
CA ASN A 117 24.69 -15.84 -3.08
C ASN A 117 23.59 -16.68 -2.42
N GLY A 118 22.31 -16.35 -2.65
CA GLY A 118 21.16 -17.05 -2.08
C GLY A 118 20.91 -16.76 -0.61
N LEU A 119 21.42 -15.63 -0.09
CA LEU A 119 21.00 -15.15 1.23
C LEU A 119 19.53 -14.72 1.20
N TRP A 120 18.83 -14.92 2.31
CA TRP A 120 17.44 -14.49 2.43
C TRP A 120 17.33 -12.97 2.33
N THR A 121 16.64 -12.51 1.29
CA THR A 121 16.20 -11.12 1.12
C THR A 121 14.75 -11.01 1.53
N THR A 122 14.43 -10.03 2.39
CA THR A 122 13.06 -9.74 2.83
C THR A 122 12.74 -8.27 2.61
N VAL A 123 11.55 -7.99 2.08
CA VAL A 123 10.98 -6.64 1.96
C VAL A 123 9.72 -6.55 2.81
N ILE A 124 9.54 -5.41 3.48
CA ILE A 124 8.40 -5.15 4.37
C ILE A 124 7.88 -3.74 4.12
N SER A 125 6.57 -3.61 4.00
CA SER A 125 5.84 -2.35 4.03
C SER A 125 4.72 -2.44 5.06
N CYS A 126 4.49 -1.37 5.82
CA CYS A 126 3.50 -1.38 6.90
C CYS A 126 2.81 -0.03 7.09
N ALA A 127 1.52 -0.09 7.45
CA ALA A 127 0.78 0.99 8.09
C ALA A 127 0.64 0.65 9.58
N VAL A 128 1.21 1.49 10.44
CA VAL A 128 1.24 1.28 11.90
C VAL A 128 0.33 2.29 12.58
N PHE A 129 -0.58 1.82 13.43
CA PHE A 129 -1.51 2.66 14.17
C PHE A 129 -0.89 3.08 15.50
N LEU A 130 -0.69 4.37 15.66
CA LEU A 130 0.02 4.92 16.81
C LEU A 130 -0.94 5.27 17.95
N PRO A 131 -0.47 5.24 19.21
CA PRO A 131 -1.28 5.58 20.38
C PRO A 131 -1.67 7.06 20.47
#